data_AF-A0AAU9ULH1-F1
#
_entry.id   AF-A0AAU9ULH1-F1
#
_cell.length_a   1.000
_cell.length_b   1.000
_cell.length_c   1.000
_cell.angle_alpha   90.00
_cell.angle_beta   90.00
_cell.angle_gamma   90.00
#
_symmetry.space_group_name_H-M   'P 1'
#
loop_
_entity.id
_entity.type
_entity.pdbx_description
1 polymer ?
#
loop_
_entity_poly.entity_id
_entity_poly.type
_entity_poly.pdbx_seq_one_letter_code
_entity_poly.pdbx_strand_id
1 'polypeptide(L)'
;MKVLTTEPCIPRMNADEFLRFIKDPKSKTRIINEYQSLFMKKEEEIKSTLEQNKEVEIKGCLSYLQFLYYGPQSKKNQVVPKVSFLDGYDTKNKFLCTKNPAEEDSEMIWQSVWDNHVEIIVMIGKLNEKSFQYWSSTER
;
A
#
# COMPACT_ATOMS: atom_id res chain seq x y z
N MET A 1 15.83 -1.29 -30.82
CA MET A 1 15.11 -0.72 -29.66
C MET A 1 13.65 -1.10 -29.77
N LYS A 2 13.20 -2.12 -29.02
CA LYS A 2 11.77 -2.41 -28.88
C LYS A 2 11.26 -1.55 -27.73
N VAL A 3 10.42 -0.58 -28.03
CA VAL A 3 9.64 0.13 -27.01
C VAL A 3 8.71 -0.94 -26.42
N LEU A 4 8.97 -1.34 -25.18
CA LEU A 4 8.05 -2.16 -24.41
C LEU A 4 6.89 -1.27 -23.97
N THR A 5 5.98 -0.97 -24.89
CA THR A 5 4.67 -0.43 -24.54
C THR A 5 3.87 -1.57 -23.92
N THR A 6 4.02 -1.80 -22.62
CA THR A 6 3.00 -2.59 -21.91
C THR A 6 1.81 -1.65 -21.71
N GLU A 7 0.97 -1.55 -22.73
CA GLU A 7 -0.32 -0.88 -22.61
C GLU A 7 -1.13 -1.54 -21.48
N PRO A 8 -1.84 -0.75 -20.65
CA PRO A 8 -2.69 -1.29 -19.60
C PRO A 8 -3.79 -2.18 -20.21
N CYS A 9 -4.05 -3.34 -19.59
CA CYS A 9 -4.94 -4.36 -20.14
C CYS A 9 -6.44 -3.97 -20.03
N ILE A 10 -6.74 -3.01 -19.16
CA ILE A 10 -8.01 -2.28 -19.09
C ILE A 10 -7.74 -0.85 -19.57
N PRO A 11 -8.43 -0.40 -20.64
CA PRO A 11 -8.25 0.95 -21.14
C PRO A 11 -8.78 1.98 -20.14
N ARG A 12 -8.31 3.23 -20.26
CA ARG A 12 -8.98 4.34 -19.57
C ARG A 12 -10.42 4.41 -20.03
N MET A 13 -11.33 4.55 -19.07
CA MET A 13 -12.77 4.61 -19.30
C MET A 13 -13.34 5.84 -18.61
N ASN A 14 -14.34 6.45 -19.22
CA ASN A 14 -15.24 7.34 -18.50
C ASN A 14 -16.21 6.53 -17.61
N ALA A 15 -17.03 7.23 -16.82
CA ALA A 15 -17.96 6.58 -15.89
C ALA A 15 -18.95 5.63 -16.59
N ASP A 16 -19.51 6.04 -17.72
CA ASP A 16 -20.51 5.24 -18.44
C ASP A 16 -19.89 3.98 -19.07
N GLU A 17 -18.70 4.12 -19.64
CA GLU A 17 -17.91 3.00 -20.16
C GLU A 17 -17.55 2.01 -19.06
N PHE A 18 -17.14 2.49 -17.88
CA PHE A 18 -16.86 1.65 -16.72
C PHE A 18 -18.11 0.89 -16.24
N LEU A 19 -19.28 1.55 -16.21
CA LEU A 19 -20.54 0.90 -15.82
C LEU A 19 -20.96 -0.19 -16.82
N ARG A 20 -20.72 0.01 -18.12
CA ARG A 20 -20.93 -1.04 -19.14
C ARG A 20 -19.94 -2.17 -18.98
N PHE A 21 -18.68 -1.84 -18.70
CA PHE A 21 -17.62 -2.82 -18.45
C PHE A 21 -17.96 -3.71 -17.26
N ILE A 22 -18.31 -3.16 -16.08
CA ILE A 22 -18.65 -3.96 -14.89
C ILE A 22 -19.85 -4.88 -15.10
N LYS A 23 -20.77 -4.53 -16.00
CA LYS A 23 -21.93 -5.37 -16.34
C LYS A 23 -21.60 -6.51 -17.31
N ASP A 24 -20.48 -6.46 -18.03
CA ASP A 24 -20.05 -7.54 -18.93
C ASP A 24 -19.50 -8.73 -18.11
N PRO A 25 -20.06 -9.95 -18.27
CA PRO A 25 -19.57 -11.15 -17.58
C PRO A 25 -18.08 -11.45 -17.78
N LYS A 26 -17.49 -11.01 -18.90
CA LYS A 26 -16.06 -11.21 -19.21
C LYS A 26 -15.15 -10.28 -18.42
N SER A 27 -15.68 -9.21 -17.85
CA SER A 27 -14.87 -8.18 -17.16
C SER A 27 -14.20 -8.69 -15.90
N LYS A 28 -14.84 -9.59 -15.15
CA LYS A 28 -14.22 -10.23 -13.99
C LYS A 28 -12.91 -10.93 -14.35
N THR A 29 -12.92 -11.71 -15.42
CA THR A 29 -11.71 -12.42 -15.90
C THR A 29 -10.64 -11.44 -16.36
N ARG A 30 -11.03 -10.35 -17.05
CA ARG A 30 -10.09 -9.30 -17.47
C ARG A 30 -9.42 -8.62 -16.28
N ILE A 31 -10.18 -8.24 -15.26
CA ILE A 31 -9.65 -7.62 -14.02
C ILE A 31 -8.66 -8.56 -13.33
N ILE A 32 -9.01 -9.85 -13.21
CA ILE A 32 -8.13 -10.86 -12.59
C ILE A 32 -6.82 -10.99 -13.37
N ASN A 33 -6.88 -11.08 -14.70
CA ASN A 33 -5.69 -11.23 -15.54
C ASN A 33 -4.78 -10.00 -15.45
N GLU A 34 -5.35 -8.79 -15.43
CA GLU A 34 -4.56 -7.58 -15.26
C GLU A 34 -3.93 -7.50 -13.87
N TYR A 35 -4.70 -7.78 -12.81
CA TYR A 35 -4.17 -7.85 -11.45
C TYR A 35 -2.99 -8.81 -11.36
N GLN A 36 -3.12 -10.01 -11.92
CA GLN A 36 -2.05 -11.01 -11.92
C GLN A 36 -0.84 -10.53 -12.72
N SER A 37 -1.02 -9.91 -13.89
CA SER A 37 0.08 -9.38 -14.68
C SER A 37 0.85 -8.27 -13.96
N LEU A 38 0.13 -7.33 -13.33
CA LEU A 38 0.73 -6.26 -12.54
C LEU A 38 1.43 -6.81 -11.30
N PHE A 39 0.80 -7.76 -10.61
CA PHE A 39 1.36 -8.39 -9.42
C PHE A 39 2.64 -9.15 -9.76
N MET A 40 2.65 -9.98 -10.81
CA MET A 40 3.82 -10.78 -11.19
C MET A 40 4.98 -9.91 -11.68
N LYS A 41 4.73 -8.90 -12.51
CA LYS A 41 5.76 -7.94 -12.93
C LYS A 41 6.41 -7.26 -11.72
N LYS A 42 5.57 -6.80 -10.79
CA LYS A 42 6.04 -6.10 -9.60
C LYS A 42 6.74 -7.06 -8.64
N GLU A 43 6.29 -8.29 -8.50
CA GLU A 43 6.96 -9.33 -7.72
C GLU A 43 8.33 -9.72 -8.31
N GLU A 44 8.48 -9.77 -9.63
CA GLU A 44 9.77 -10.01 -10.31
C GLU A 44 10.75 -8.84 -10.14
N GLU A 45 10.27 -7.59 -10.25
CA GLU A 45 11.04 -6.38 -9.92
C GLU A 45 11.49 -6.38 -8.44
N ILE A 46 10.61 -6.84 -7.55
CA ILE A 46 10.88 -6.98 -6.13
C ILE A 46 11.90 -8.10 -5.86
N LYS A 47 11.71 -9.29 -6.44
CA LYS A 47 12.59 -10.46 -6.28
C LYS A 47 13.99 -10.20 -6.84
N SER A 48 14.10 -9.59 -8.01
CA SER A 48 15.41 -9.22 -8.56
C SER A 48 16.18 -8.21 -7.69
N THR A 49 15.45 -7.31 -7.01
CA THR A 49 16.02 -6.38 -6.02
C THR A 49 16.36 -7.06 -4.67
N LEU A 50 15.62 -8.11 -4.29
CA LEU A 50 15.83 -8.95 -3.09
C LEU A 50 16.97 -9.96 -3.26
N GLU A 51 17.15 -10.56 -4.43
CA GLU A 51 18.24 -11.51 -4.70
C GLU A 51 19.62 -10.84 -4.56
N GLN A 52 19.68 -9.53 -4.77
CA GLN A 52 20.85 -8.70 -4.50
C GLN A 52 21.03 -8.39 -3.00
N ASN A 53 19.98 -8.53 -2.17
CA ASN A 53 19.94 -8.15 -0.75
C ASN A 53 19.24 -9.24 0.09
N LYS A 54 19.99 -10.28 0.47
CA LYS A 54 19.54 -11.59 1.01
C LYS A 54 18.63 -11.64 2.28
N GLU A 55 17.95 -10.59 2.73
CA GLU A 55 17.32 -10.59 4.06
C GLU A 55 15.93 -9.90 4.15
N VAL A 56 14.95 -10.19 3.26
CA VAL A 56 13.54 -9.79 3.54
C VAL A 56 12.53 -10.84 3.09
N GLU A 57 11.75 -11.36 4.05
CA GLU A 57 10.62 -12.26 3.80
C GLU A 57 9.31 -11.45 3.70
N ILE A 58 8.64 -11.48 2.55
CA ILE A 58 7.38 -10.75 2.33
C ILE A 58 6.22 -11.57 2.92
N LYS A 59 5.73 -11.15 4.09
CA LYS A 59 4.49 -11.67 4.71
C LYS A 59 3.37 -10.64 4.62
N GLY A 60 2.46 -10.83 3.67
CA GLY A 60 1.23 -10.03 3.53
C GLY A 60 1.39 -8.65 2.86
N CYS A 61 0.30 -7.89 2.77
CA CYS A 61 0.23 -6.65 2.01
C CYS A 61 1.11 -5.51 2.58
N LEU A 62 1.33 -5.48 3.89
CA LEU A 62 2.09 -4.42 4.54
C LEU A 62 3.60 -4.56 4.33
N SER A 63 4.14 -5.78 4.40
CA SER A 63 5.55 -6.02 4.06
C SER A 63 5.82 -5.74 2.58
N TYR A 64 4.83 -5.99 1.72
CA TYR A 64 4.88 -5.61 0.31
C TYR A 64 4.90 -4.09 0.12
N LEU A 65 4.03 -3.34 0.81
CA LEU A 65 4.05 -1.87 0.77
C LEU A 65 5.35 -1.30 1.36
N GLN A 66 5.82 -1.83 2.48
CA GLN A 66 7.09 -1.43 3.10
C GLN A 66 8.28 -1.66 2.17
N PHE A 67 8.33 -2.81 1.49
CA PHE A 67 9.37 -3.09 0.49
C PHE A 67 9.35 -2.07 -0.65
N LEU A 68 8.16 -1.79 -1.20
CA LEU A 68 8.00 -0.89 -2.35
C LEU A 68 8.47 0.54 -2.10
N TYR A 69 8.35 1.03 -0.87
CA TYR A 69 8.65 2.43 -0.56
C TYR A 69 10.00 2.66 0.12
N TYR A 70 10.48 1.72 0.95
CA TYR A 70 11.74 1.89 1.67
C TYR A 70 12.91 1.14 1.02
N GLY A 71 12.65 0.17 0.12
CA GLY A 71 13.67 -0.69 -0.44
C GLY A 71 14.46 -1.48 0.62
N PRO A 72 15.48 -2.26 0.23
CA PRO A 72 16.27 -3.09 1.15
C PRO A 72 17.22 -2.31 2.09
N GLN A 73 17.06 -0.98 2.23
CA GLN A 73 17.95 -0.12 3.03
C GLN A 73 17.74 -0.23 4.56
N SER A 74 16.94 -1.19 5.03
CA SER A 74 16.79 -1.45 6.46
C SER A 74 18.08 -2.06 7.00
N LYS A 75 18.95 -1.23 7.59
CA LYS A 75 20.14 -1.68 8.29
C LYS A 75 19.75 -2.65 9.42
N LYS A 76 20.57 -3.67 9.67
CA LYS A 76 20.41 -4.59 10.82
C LYS A 76 20.12 -3.77 12.09
N ASN A 77 19.03 -4.11 12.77
CA ASN A 77 18.43 -3.45 13.95
C ASN A 77 17.56 -2.19 13.72
N GLN A 78 17.22 -1.81 12.49
CA GLN A 78 16.12 -0.84 12.29
C GLN A 78 14.78 -1.56 12.32
N VAL A 79 13.95 -1.21 13.30
CA VAL A 79 12.52 -1.50 13.30
C VAL A 79 11.98 -0.90 12.00
N VAL A 80 11.54 -1.77 11.08
CA VAL A 80 10.93 -1.33 9.81
C VAL A 80 9.81 -0.35 10.19
N PRO A 81 9.79 0.88 9.64
CA PRO A 81 8.76 1.84 9.97
C PRO A 81 7.40 1.20 9.69
N LYS A 82 6.50 1.14 10.68
CA LYS A 82 5.15 0.56 10.51
C LYS A 82 4.23 1.43 9.64
N VAL A 83 4.82 2.46 9.05
CA VAL A 83 4.20 3.52 8.29
C VAL A 83 4.92 3.62 6.94
N SER A 84 4.21 3.93 5.86
CA SER A 84 4.74 4.05 4.50
C SER A 84 4.09 5.23 3.79
N PHE A 85 4.88 6.02 3.06
CA PHE A 85 4.32 7.05 2.20
C PHE A 85 3.67 6.41 0.96
N LEU A 86 2.54 6.95 0.51
CA LEU A 86 1.96 6.63 -0.79
C LEU A 86 1.85 7.90 -1.63
N ASP A 87 2.15 7.76 -2.92
CA ASP A 87 1.89 8.80 -3.90
C ASP A 87 0.38 9.01 -4.08
N GLY A 88 -0.04 10.26 -4.16
CA GLY A 88 -1.35 10.65 -4.67
C GLY A 88 -1.35 10.78 -6.19
N TYR A 89 -2.51 11.15 -6.74
CA TYR A 89 -2.66 11.32 -8.19
C TYR A 89 -1.69 12.36 -8.77
N ASP A 90 -1.62 13.56 -8.17
CA ASP A 90 -0.75 14.66 -8.64
C ASP A 90 0.38 15.02 -7.66
N THR A 91 0.44 14.38 -6.50
CA THR A 91 1.37 14.76 -5.42
C THR A 91 2.11 13.52 -4.93
N LYS A 92 3.44 13.54 -4.99
CA LYS A 92 4.26 12.46 -4.42
C LYS A 92 4.21 12.45 -2.90
N ASN A 93 4.30 11.27 -2.30
CA ASN A 93 4.27 11.06 -0.85
C ASN A 93 3.10 11.78 -0.16
N LYS A 94 1.94 11.84 -0.83
CA LYS A 94 0.76 12.59 -0.35
C LYS A 94 0.14 11.96 0.90
N PHE A 95 0.15 10.63 0.97
CA PHE A 95 -0.50 9.89 2.04
C PHE A 95 0.52 9.19 2.90
N LEU A 96 0.21 9.08 4.18
CA LEU A 96 0.96 8.29 5.15
C LEU A 96 0.06 7.12 5.56
N CYS A 97 0.47 5.89 5.24
CA CYS A 97 -0.33 4.69 5.45
C CYS A 97 0.34 3.77 6.48
N THR A 98 -0.45 3.26 7.42
CA THR A 98 -0.01 2.35 8.47
C THR A 98 -1.03 1.23 8.66
N LYS A 99 -0.61 0.13 9.28
CA LYS A 99 -1.54 -0.86 9.83
C LYS A 99 -2.35 -0.24 10.97
N ASN A 100 -3.49 -0.85 11.30
CA ASN A 100 -4.18 -0.55 12.55
C ASN A 100 -3.18 -0.77 13.71
N PRO A 101 -3.02 0.22 14.61
CA PRO A 101 -2.10 0.07 15.73
C PRO A 101 -2.57 -1.07 16.63
N ALA A 102 -1.59 -1.83 17.10
CA ALA A 102 -1.72 -2.54 18.36
C ALA A 102 -1.50 -1.55 19.51
N GLU A 103 -1.79 -1.96 20.74
CA GLU A 103 -1.62 -1.11 21.93
C GLU A 103 -0.20 -0.56 22.05
N GLU A 104 0.79 -1.45 21.85
CA GLU A 104 2.22 -1.13 21.90
C GLU A 104 2.70 -0.21 20.76
N ASP A 105 1.88 -0.01 19.73
CA ASP A 105 2.22 0.77 18.53
C ASP A 105 1.57 2.15 18.48
N SER A 106 0.70 2.44 19.44
CA SER A 106 -0.12 3.66 19.46
C SER A 106 0.71 4.94 19.56
N GLU A 107 1.77 4.94 20.38
CA GLU A 107 2.68 6.07 20.53
C GLU A 107 3.38 6.42 19.22
N MET A 108 3.87 5.42 18.49
CA MET A 108 4.58 5.61 17.22
C MET A 108 3.66 6.20 16.13
N ILE A 109 2.36 5.88 16.14
CA ILE A 109 1.40 6.54 15.23
C ILE A 109 1.29 8.03 15.54
N TRP A 110 1.11 8.40 16.80
CA TRP A 110 1.01 9.81 17.19
C TRP A 110 2.30 10.58 16.94
N GLN A 111 3.46 9.95 17.16
CA GLN A 111 4.74 10.52 16.79
C GLN A 111 4.83 10.75 15.27
N SER A 112 4.39 9.77 14.47
CA SER A 112 4.37 9.91 13.00
C SER A 112 3.42 11.02 12.53
N VAL A 113 2.27 11.17 13.19
CA VAL A 113 1.30 12.25 12.93
C VAL A 113 1.92 13.60 13.22
N TRP A 114 2.58 13.73 14.38
CA TRP A 114 3.22 14.97 14.82
C TRP A 114 4.38 15.37 13.89
N ASP A 115 5.32 14.45 13.67
CA ASP A 115 6.55 14.71 12.92
C ASP A 115 6.29 15.03 11.44
N ASN A 116 5.20 14.50 10.88
CA ASN A 116 4.82 14.72 9.47
C ASN A 116 3.68 15.74 9.31
N HIS A 117 3.31 16.45 10.38
CA HIS A 117 2.26 17.48 10.37
C HIS A 117 0.94 16.98 9.76
N VAL A 118 0.52 15.77 10.14
CA VAL A 118 -0.71 15.16 9.62
C VAL A 118 -1.93 15.83 10.25
N GLU A 119 -2.80 16.39 9.41
CA GLU A 119 -4.02 17.08 9.86
C GLU A 119 -5.24 16.15 9.94
N ILE A 120 -5.28 15.12 9.10
CA ILE A 120 -6.45 14.25 8.93
C ILE A 120 -6.03 12.78 9.02
N ILE A 121 -6.69 12.03 9.90
CA ILE A 121 -6.54 10.57 10.00
C ILE A 121 -7.81 9.90 9.45
N VAL A 122 -7.62 9.02 8.47
CA VAL A 122 -8.72 8.22 7.88
C VAL A 122 -8.57 6.78 8.34
N MET A 123 -9.48 6.30 9.20
CA MET A 123 -9.57 4.88 9.57
C MET A 123 -10.51 4.15 8.61
N ILE A 124 -10.01 3.09 7.96
CA ILE A 124 -10.82 2.23 7.09
C ILE A 124 -11.25 0.99 7.88
N GLY A 125 -12.52 0.95 8.29
CA GLY A 125 -13.13 -0.16 9.02
C GLY A 125 -13.57 0.19 10.44
N LYS A 126 -14.22 -0.75 11.12
CA LYS A 126 -14.64 -0.62 12.52
C LYS A 126 -13.58 -1.19 13.45
N LEU A 127 -13.51 -0.66 14.68
CA LEU A 127 -12.80 -1.30 15.77
C LEU A 127 -13.40 -2.70 16.02
N ASN A 128 -12.52 -3.68 16.19
CA ASN A 128 -12.86 -5.05 16.57
C ASN A 128 -11.91 -5.49 17.71
N GLU A 129 -12.08 -6.71 18.21
CA GLU A 129 -11.27 -7.25 19.31
C GLU A 129 -9.75 -7.28 19.06
N LYS A 130 -9.32 -7.16 17.79
CA LYS A 130 -7.90 -7.11 17.39
C LYS A 130 -7.40 -5.69 17.13
N SER A 131 -8.26 -4.68 17.27
CA SER A 131 -7.95 -3.28 16.98
C SER A 131 -7.85 -2.49 18.27
N PHE A 132 -6.78 -1.70 18.41
CA PHE A 132 -6.61 -0.82 19.56
C PHE A 132 -7.22 0.57 19.27
N GLN A 133 -8.01 1.10 20.21
CA GLN A 133 -8.49 2.47 20.14
C GLN A 133 -7.37 3.42 20.56
N TYR A 134 -6.71 4.04 19.59
CA TYR A 134 -5.54 4.91 19.81
C TYR A 134 -5.90 6.37 20.11
N TRP A 135 -7.18 6.72 20.24
CA TRP A 135 -7.65 8.06 20.59
C TRP A 135 -8.51 8.03 21.85
N SER A 136 -8.64 9.18 22.52
CA SER A 136 -9.45 9.31 23.72
C SER A 136 -10.92 8.93 23.45
N SER A 137 -11.50 8.06 24.29
CA SER A 137 -12.94 7.76 24.29
C SER A 137 -13.78 8.89 24.90
N THR A 138 -13.14 9.86 25.53
CA THR A 138 -13.79 10.94 26.27
C THR A 138 -13.37 12.28 25.68
N GLU A 139 -14.34 13.10 25.32
CA GLU A 139 -14.13 14.53 25.08
C GLU A 139 -14.00 15.23 26.44
N ARG A 140 -12.97 16.08 26.61
CA ARG A 140 -12.80 16.89 27.82
C ARG A 140 -13.62 18.16 27.74
#